data_AF-A0A3C2BAD4-F1
#
_entry.id   AF-A0A3C2BAD4-F1
#
_cell.length_a   1.000
_cell.length_b   1.000
_cell.length_c   1.000
_cell.angle_alpha   90.00
_cell.angle_beta   90.00
_cell.angle_gamma   90.00
#
_symmetry.space_group_name_H-M   'P 1'
#
loop_
_entity.id
_entity.type
_entity.pdbx_description
1 polymer ?
#
loop_
_entity_poly.entity_id
_entity_poly.type
_entity_poly.pdbx_seq_one_letter_code
_entity_poly.pdbx_strand_id
1 'polypeptide(L)'
;MRKKNEDKKSSSRKIRERNEINPPTISMRKRSSLFMTIVMSAVFLGIAGWIFYLSVIQNKFYQAKANDYHFGTIDISAHRGSIYDTNGTPLARSASVYKVYLDPKQFRNEIEELQERIDEENKEKADGTYVVPTPDKDENGNEIPIVPLPESAEAYKQETIKLLSEKLEITAE
;
A
#
# COMPACT_ATOMS: atom_id res chain seq x y z
N MET A 1 -13.31 75.88 -7.88
CA MET A 1 -13.28 75.14 -9.16
C MET A 1 -12.02 74.25 -9.21
N ARG A 2 -12.18 72.98 -9.59
CA ARG A 2 -11.17 71.90 -9.70
C ARG A 2 -10.39 71.98 -11.03
N LYS A 3 -9.10 71.57 -11.01
CA LYS A 3 -8.34 70.74 -12.01
C LYS A 3 -6.86 70.67 -11.52
N LYS A 4 -6.26 69.50 -11.16
CA LYS A 4 -5.63 68.43 -11.99
C LYS A 4 -4.81 69.03 -13.14
N ASN A 5 -3.57 68.65 -13.46
CA ASN A 5 -2.74 67.46 -13.29
C ASN A 5 -1.35 67.79 -13.93
N GLU A 6 -0.38 66.87 -13.89
CA GLU A 6 0.86 66.87 -14.72
C GLU A 6 1.92 67.91 -14.25
N ASP A 7 3.09 67.57 -13.71
CA ASP A 7 4.16 66.80 -14.35
C ASP A 7 5.10 66.19 -13.31
N LYS A 8 4.99 64.87 -13.13
CA LYS A 8 5.95 64.05 -12.40
C LYS A 8 6.72 63.23 -13.43
N LYS A 9 7.63 63.81 -14.25
CA LYS A 9 8.31 62.98 -15.27
C LYS A 9 9.58 63.52 -15.95
N SER A 10 10.62 64.01 -15.26
CA SER A 10 11.91 64.24 -15.98
C SER A 10 13.21 64.28 -15.18
N SER A 11 13.41 63.50 -14.11
CA SER A 11 14.78 63.42 -13.55
C SER A 11 15.11 62.18 -12.74
N SER A 12 14.79 60.99 -13.27
CA SER A 12 15.23 59.74 -12.61
C SER A 12 15.43 58.56 -13.58
N ARG A 13 15.79 58.83 -14.84
CA ARG A 13 16.25 57.78 -15.77
C ARG A 13 17.74 57.92 -16.03
N LYS A 14 18.55 57.54 -15.06
CA LYS A 14 19.90 57.06 -15.35
C LYS A 14 20.28 56.03 -14.29
N ILE A 15 20.96 54.98 -14.75
CA ILE A 15 21.53 53.86 -13.98
C ILE A 15 20.56 52.67 -13.81
N ARG A 16 20.40 51.93 -14.90
CA ARG A 16 20.37 50.46 -14.85
C ARG A 16 21.41 49.97 -15.84
N GLU A 17 22.64 49.85 -15.35
CA GLU A 17 23.72 49.15 -16.02
C GLU A 17 23.33 47.66 -16.08
N ARG A 18 23.18 47.14 -17.30
CA ARG A 18 22.76 45.75 -17.54
C ARG A 18 24.02 44.90 -17.52
N ASN A 19 24.24 44.11 -16.46
CA ASN A 19 25.30 43.10 -16.42
C ASN A 19 25.04 42.05 -17.53
N GLU A 20 25.83 42.10 -18.61
CA GLU A 20 25.89 41.02 -19.60
C GLU A 20 26.76 39.87 -19.05
N ILE A 21 26.13 38.72 -18.81
CA ILE A 21 26.83 37.48 -18.44
C ILE A 21 27.29 36.82 -19.75
N ASN A 22 28.57 36.95 -20.09
CA ASN A 22 29.15 36.26 -21.24
C ASN A 22 29.00 34.73 -21.06
N PRO A 23 28.38 33.99 -22.00
CA PRO A 23 28.25 32.55 -21.87
C PRO A 23 29.63 31.89 -21.99
N PRO A 24 29.97 30.91 -21.13
CA PRO A 24 31.28 30.28 -21.14
C PRO A 24 31.54 29.57 -22.47
N THR A 25 32.73 29.79 -23.04
CA THR A 25 33.19 29.19 -24.31
C THR A 25 33.10 27.66 -24.25
N ILE A 26 32.78 27.00 -25.38
CA ILE A 26 32.51 25.54 -25.46
C ILE A 26 33.64 24.69 -24.85
N SER A 27 34.90 25.12 -24.97
CA SER A 27 36.06 24.46 -24.38
C SER A 27 36.07 24.47 -22.83
N MET A 28 35.53 25.51 -22.19
CA MET A 28 35.38 25.60 -20.73
C MET A 28 34.25 24.71 -20.23
N ARG A 29 33.15 24.60 -20.99
CA ARG A 29 32.03 23.68 -20.68
C ARG A 29 32.46 22.22 -20.75
N LYS A 30 33.27 21.84 -21.75
CA LYS A 30 33.81 20.47 -21.89
C LYS A 30 34.72 20.06 -20.74
N ARG A 31 35.58 20.97 -20.24
CA ARG A 31 36.47 20.67 -19.09
C ARG A 31 35.68 20.50 -17.78
N SER A 32 34.71 21.38 -17.54
CA SER A 32 33.82 21.25 -16.37
C SER A 32 32.92 20.01 -16.44
N SER A 33 32.39 19.70 -17.63
CA SER A 33 31.59 18.50 -17.87
C SER A 33 32.40 17.20 -17.75
N LEU A 34 33.68 17.20 -18.16
CA LEU A 34 34.57 16.06 -17.97
C LEU A 34 34.86 15.82 -16.50
N PHE A 35 35.16 16.87 -15.74
CA PHE A 35 35.36 16.76 -14.30
C PHE A 35 34.11 16.22 -13.59
N MET A 36 32.93 16.75 -13.93
CA MET A 36 31.66 16.26 -13.38
C MET A 36 31.41 14.78 -13.73
N THR A 37 31.73 14.36 -14.96
CA THR A 37 31.59 12.96 -15.39
C THR A 37 32.54 12.03 -14.64
N ILE A 38 33.79 12.45 -14.40
CA ILE A 38 34.77 11.67 -13.63
C ILE A 38 34.31 11.51 -12.19
N VAL A 39 33.82 12.58 -11.55
CA VAL A 39 33.30 12.53 -10.18
C VAL A 39 32.10 11.59 -10.10
N MET A 40 31.14 11.70 -11.03
CA MET A 40 29.99 10.78 -11.08
C MET A 40 30.40 9.33 -11.31
N SER A 41 31.36 9.09 -12.21
CA SER A 41 31.90 7.75 -12.46
C SER A 41 32.58 7.16 -11.23
N ALA A 42 33.35 7.95 -10.48
CA ALA A 42 33.99 7.50 -9.25
C ALA A 42 32.98 7.12 -8.16
N VAL A 43 31.91 7.91 -7.99
CA VAL A 43 30.83 7.57 -7.06
C VAL A 43 30.14 6.26 -7.46
N PHE A 44 29.84 6.09 -8.75
CA PHE A 44 29.21 4.88 -9.26
C PHE A 44 30.08 3.63 -9.02
N LEU A 45 31.39 3.73 -9.27
CA LEU A 45 32.33 2.65 -9.00
C LEU A 45 32.44 2.33 -7.49
N GLY A 46 32.38 3.35 -6.63
CA GLY A 46 32.33 3.16 -5.18
C GLY A 46 31.09 2.38 -4.73
N ILE A 47 29.92 2.73 -5.27
CA ILE A 47 28.66 2.02 -4.99
C ILE A 47 28.73 0.59 -5.53
N ALA A 48 29.23 0.38 -6.75
CA ALA A 48 29.37 -0.95 -7.34
C ALA A 48 30.32 -1.84 -6.51
N GLY A 49 31.42 -1.29 -6.01
CA GLY A 49 32.33 -1.99 -5.10
C GLY A 49 31.68 -2.35 -3.76
N TRP A 50 30.86 -1.46 -3.20
CA TRP A 50 30.12 -1.75 -1.98
C TRP A 50 29.06 -2.84 -2.20
N ILE A 51 28.30 -2.78 -3.30
CA ILE A 51 27.36 -3.83 -3.68
C ILE A 51 28.10 -5.16 -3.86
N PHE A 52 29.26 -5.16 -4.51
CA PHE A 52 30.07 -6.37 -4.68
C PHE A 52 30.54 -6.94 -3.33
N TYR A 53 30.99 -6.08 -2.41
CA TYR A 53 31.36 -6.48 -1.05
C TYR A 53 30.16 -7.12 -0.32
N LEU A 54 28.99 -6.47 -0.37
CA LEU A 54 27.78 -6.96 0.27
C LEU A 54 27.31 -8.30 -0.33
N SER A 55 27.28 -8.38 -1.65
CA SER A 55 26.76 -9.54 -2.38
C SER A 55 27.71 -10.73 -2.42
N VAL A 56 29.03 -10.54 -2.36
CA VAL A 56 30.01 -11.63 -2.48
C VAL A 56 30.60 -11.99 -1.12
N ILE A 57 31.10 -11.02 -0.36
CA ILE A 57 31.77 -11.29 0.91
C ILE A 57 30.75 -11.58 2.01
N GLN A 58 29.62 -10.88 2.02
CA GLN A 58 28.56 -11.06 3.03
C GLN A 58 27.37 -11.91 2.54
N ASN A 59 27.50 -12.57 1.38
CA ASN A 59 26.44 -13.37 0.76
C ASN A 59 25.77 -14.33 1.76
N LYS A 60 26.58 -15.14 2.46
CA LYS A 60 26.09 -16.19 3.36
C LYS A 60 25.27 -15.64 4.52
N PHE A 61 25.61 -14.45 5.02
CA PHE A 61 24.89 -13.81 6.12
C PHE A 61 23.53 -13.29 5.67
N TYR A 62 23.47 -12.59 4.53
CA TYR A 62 22.22 -12.07 4.00
C TYR A 62 21.32 -13.16 3.41
N GLN A 63 21.90 -14.22 2.84
CA GLN A 63 21.16 -15.38 2.37
C GLN A 63 20.51 -16.13 3.53
N ALA A 64 21.23 -16.34 4.64
CA ALA A 64 20.65 -16.94 5.85
C ALA A 64 19.52 -16.08 6.42
N LYS A 65 19.71 -14.75 6.46
CA LYS A 65 18.69 -13.81 6.92
C LYS A 65 17.45 -13.80 6.02
N ALA A 66 17.63 -13.84 4.70
CA ALA A 66 16.53 -13.93 3.75
C ALA A 66 15.76 -15.26 3.88
N ASN A 67 16.49 -16.36 4.12
CA ASN A 67 15.87 -17.65 4.38
C ASN A 67 15.06 -17.65 5.68
N ASP A 68 15.51 -16.98 6.73
CA ASP A 68 14.75 -16.84 7.98
C ASP A 68 13.47 -16.01 7.79
N TYR A 69 13.52 -14.94 6.98
CA TYR A 69 12.33 -14.15 6.66
C TYR A 69 11.31 -14.88 5.78
N HIS A 70 11.76 -15.67 4.78
CA HIS A 70 10.88 -16.34 3.83
C HIS A 70 10.48 -17.76 4.23
N PHE A 71 11.40 -18.48 4.87
CA PHE A 71 11.26 -19.89 5.28
C PHE A 71 11.47 -20.03 6.79
N GLY A 72 11.01 -19.03 7.55
CA GLY A 72 10.94 -19.13 9.00
C GLY A 72 10.24 -20.41 9.39
N THR A 73 10.84 -21.16 10.33
CA THR A 73 10.22 -22.39 10.83
C THR A 73 9.04 -22.01 11.73
N ILE A 74 7.87 -22.56 11.44
CA ILE A 74 6.71 -22.43 12.32
C ILE A 74 6.68 -23.69 13.20
N ASP A 75 6.82 -23.50 14.52
CA ASP A 75 6.66 -24.61 15.46
C ASP A 75 5.19 -25.02 15.55
N ILE A 76 4.88 -26.24 15.14
CA ILE A 76 3.54 -26.81 15.25
C ILE A 76 3.41 -27.44 16.64
N SER A 77 2.55 -26.88 17.49
CA SER A 77 2.30 -27.46 18.80
C SER A 77 1.60 -28.82 18.67
N ALA A 78 2.22 -29.88 19.21
CA ALA A 78 1.61 -31.19 19.25
C ALA A 78 0.41 -31.24 20.22
N HIS A 79 -0.59 -32.06 19.91
CA HIS A 79 -1.69 -32.34 20.84
C HIS A 79 -1.18 -33.17 22.02
N ARG A 80 -1.47 -32.74 23.26
CA ARG A 80 -1.22 -33.58 24.45
C ARG A 80 -2.13 -34.80 24.44
N GLY A 81 -1.66 -35.89 25.06
CA GLY A 81 -2.46 -37.09 25.28
C GLY A 81 -3.72 -36.80 26.13
N SER A 82 -4.77 -37.59 25.89
CA SER A 82 -6.01 -37.52 26.67
C SER A 82 -5.79 -38.12 28.06
N ILE A 83 -6.35 -37.48 29.09
CA ILE A 83 -6.34 -38.00 30.46
C ILE A 83 -7.64 -38.76 30.69
N TYR A 84 -7.52 -40.00 31.17
CA TYR A 84 -8.66 -40.89 31.42
C TYR A 84 -8.82 -41.14 32.93
N ASP A 85 -10.06 -41.30 33.37
CA ASP A 85 -10.40 -41.85 34.68
C ASP A 85 -10.11 -43.37 34.73
N THR A 86 -10.14 -43.98 35.91
CA THR A 86 -9.95 -45.44 36.10
C THR A 86 -10.93 -46.29 35.28
N ASN A 87 -12.10 -45.73 34.97
CA ASN A 87 -13.15 -46.35 34.17
C ASN A 87 -12.98 -46.12 32.65
N GLY A 88 -11.92 -45.43 32.20
CA GLY A 88 -11.66 -45.14 30.80
C GLY A 88 -12.43 -43.94 30.24
N THR A 89 -13.10 -43.14 31.07
CA THR A 89 -13.78 -41.91 30.64
C THR A 89 -12.76 -40.78 30.46
N PRO A 90 -12.72 -40.08 29.31
CA PRO A 90 -11.80 -38.97 29.11
C PRO A 90 -12.21 -37.75 29.95
N LEU A 91 -11.32 -37.32 30.85
CA LEU A 91 -11.50 -36.12 31.68
C LEU A 91 -10.96 -34.85 31.01
N ALA A 92 -9.90 -34.98 30.22
CA ALA A 92 -9.32 -33.85 29.50
C ALA A 92 -8.70 -34.29 28.17
N ARG A 93 -8.99 -33.54 27.09
CA ARG A 93 -8.38 -33.74 25.76
C ARG A 93 -7.97 -32.41 25.14
N SER A 94 -7.04 -32.47 24.20
CA SER A 94 -6.74 -31.33 23.31
C SER A 94 -7.89 -31.11 22.33
N ALA A 95 -8.21 -29.85 22.03
CA ALA A 95 -9.19 -29.49 21.00
C ALA A 95 -8.58 -28.42 20.09
N SER A 96 -8.77 -28.55 18.78
CA SER A 96 -8.52 -27.47 17.83
C SER A 96 -9.65 -26.45 17.94
N VAL A 97 -9.30 -25.20 18.15
CA VAL A 97 -10.26 -24.09 18.24
C VAL A 97 -9.90 -23.01 17.24
N TYR A 98 -10.91 -22.44 16.61
CA TYR A 98 -10.75 -21.23 15.81
C TYR A 98 -10.78 -20.03 16.75
N LYS A 99 -9.80 -19.13 16.61
CA LYS A 99 -9.78 -17.83 17.30
C LYS A 99 -10.06 -16.75 16.26
N VAL A 100 -11.15 -16.01 16.46
CA VAL A 100 -11.51 -14.88 15.62
C VAL A 100 -11.08 -13.60 16.33
N TYR A 101 -10.33 -12.74 15.64
CA TYR A 101 -9.96 -11.42 16.11
C TYR A 101 -10.62 -10.39 15.20
N LEU A 102 -11.19 -9.34 15.80
CA LEU A 102 -11.81 -8.24 15.07
C LEU A 102 -11.25 -6.93 15.62
N ASP A 103 -10.62 -6.12 14.76
CA ASP A 103 -10.29 -4.75 15.11
C ASP A 103 -11.52 -3.86 14.86
N PRO A 104 -12.13 -3.29 15.91
CA PRO A 104 -13.35 -2.50 15.76
C PRO A 104 -13.12 -1.19 15.00
N LYS A 105 -11.89 -0.65 14.94
CA LYS A 105 -11.61 0.58 14.19
C LYS A 105 -11.53 0.30 12.69
N GLN A 106 -10.77 -0.71 12.29
CA GLN A 106 -10.67 -1.11 10.90
C GLN A 106 -12.04 -1.52 10.35
N PHE A 107 -12.79 -2.32 11.11
CA PHE A 107 -14.13 -2.75 10.71
C PHE A 107 -15.08 -1.57 10.45
N ARG A 108 -15.08 -0.53 11.29
CA ARG A 108 -15.94 0.65 11.06
C ARG A 108 -15.56 1.40 9.79
N ASN A 109 -14.27 1.57 9.55
CA ASN A 109 -13.77 2.28 8.36
C ASN A 109 -14.12 1.51 7.08
N GLU A 110 -13.92 0.19 7.06
CA GLU A 110 -14.27 -0.66 5.91
C GLU A 110 -15.76 -0.63 5.60
N ILE A 111 -16.62 -0.60 6.62
CA ILE A 111 -18.08 -0.51 6.45
C ILE A 111 -18.49 0.86 5.88
N GLU A 112 -17.81 1.94 6.27
CA GLU A 112 -18.04 3.29 5.73
C GLU A 112 -17.61 3.37 4.26
N GLU A 113 -16.41 2.89 3.92
CA GLU A 113 -15.92 2.80 2.54
C GLU A 113 -16.82 1.90 1.68
N LEU A 114 -17.31 0.79 2.23
CA LEU A 114 -18.25 -0.08 1.55
C LEU A 114 -19.57 0.64 1.25
N GLN A 115 -20.07 1.46 2.18
CA GLN A 115 -21.28 2.25 1.97
C GLN A 115 -21.08 3.29 0.85
N GLU A 116 -19.95 3.99 0.82
CA GLU A 116 -19.63 4.93 -0.26
C GLU A 116 -19.61 4.26 -1.63
N ARG A 117 -18.97 3.09 -1.74
CA ARG A 117 -18.93 2.30 -2.98
C ARG A 117 -20.31 1.83 -3.44
N ILE A 118 -21.16 1.42 -2.50
CA ILE A 118 -22.55 1.01 -2.79
C ILE A 118 -23.36 2.21 -3.28
N ASP A 119 -23.19 3.38 -2.67
CA ASP A 119 -23.90 4.60 -3.06
C ASP A 119 -23.47 5.11 -4.45
N GLU A 120 -22.20 4.96 -4.79
CA GLU A 120 -21.70 5.23 -6.15
C GLU A 120 -22.30 4.25 -7.16
N GLU A 121 -22.23 2.94 -6.89
CA GLU A 121 -22.77 1.93 -7.80
C GLU A 121 -24.30 2.08 -8.00
N ASN A 122 -25.03 2.41 -6.94
CA ASN A 122 -26.47 2.65 -7.00
C ASN A 122 -26.81 3.90 -7.85
N LYS A 123 -25.98 4.94 -7.81
CA LYS A 123 -26.12 6.11 -8.70
C LYS A 123 -25.84 5.74 -10.16
N GLU A 124 -24.78 4.98 -10.42
CA GLU A 124 -24.44 4.53 -11.78
C GLU A 124 -25.53 3.62 -12.38
N LYS A 125 -26.15 2.77 -11.55
CA LYS A 125 -27.32 1.97 -11.93
C LYS A 125 -28.54 2.85 -12.24
N ALA A 126 -28.78 3.91 -11.47
CA ALA A 126 -29.87 4.85 -11.70
C ALA A 126 -29.67 5.70 -12.98
N ASP A 127 -28.43 6.09 -13.26
CA ASP A 127 -28.03 6.84 -14.45
C ASP A 127 -27.91 5.95 -15.71
N GLY A 128 -28.12 4.64 -15.57
CA GLY A 128 -28.11 3.66 -16.67
C GLY A 128 -26.73 3.42 -17.29
N THR A 129 -25.65 3.85 -16.63
CA THR A 129 -24.26 3.74 -17.12
C THR A 129 -23.50 2.58 -16.44
N TYR A 130 -24.15 1.84 -15.54
CA TYR A 130 -23.55 0.70 -14.84
C TYR A 130 -23.03 -0.36 -15.82
N VAL A 131 -21.71 -0.51 -15.84
CA VAL A 131 -21.00 -1.58 -16.54
C VAL A 131 -20.67 -2.66 -15.52
N VAL A 132 -21.17 -3.88 -15.76
CA VAL A 132 -20.78 -5.05 -14.96
C VAL A 132 -19.27 -5.22 -15.09
N PRO A 133 -18.50 -5.18 -13.99
CA PRO A 133 -17.06 -5.39 -14.04
C PRO A 133 -16.74 -6.75 -14.69
N THR A 134 -15.78 -6.77 -15.61
CA THR A 134 -15.30 -8.02 -16.19
C THR A 134 -14.77 -8.92 -15.06
N PRO A 135 -15.15 -10.20 -14.98
CA PRO A 135 -14.64 -11.09 -13.93
C PRO A 135 -13.13 -11.15 -14.02
N ASP A 136 -12.47 -10.82 -12.92
CA ASP A 136 -11.02 -10.96 -12.80
C ASP A 136 -10.67 -12.45 -12.86
N LYS A 137 -9.51 -12.79 -13.45
CA LYS A 137 -9.09 -14.18 -13.58
C LYS A 137 -8.10 -14.51 -12.48
N ASP A 138 -8.33 -15.61 -11.78
CA ASP A 138 -7.36 -16.12 -10.81
C ASP A 138 -6.03 -16.50 -11.51
N GLU A 139 -4.98 -16.75 -10.73
CA GLU A 139 -3.66 -17.16 -11.24
C GLU A 139 -3.71 -18.46 -12.09
N ASN A 140 -4.82 -19.21 -12.01
CA ASN A 140 -5.07 -20.47 -12.72
C ASN A 140 -5.96 -20.28 -13.97
N GLY A 141 -6.35 -19.04 -14.30
CA GLY A 141 -7.19 -18.70 -15.45
C GLY A 141 -8.69 -18.92 -15.25
N ASN A 142 -9.15 -19.24 -14.05
CA ASN A 142 -10.56 -19.35 -13.71
C ASN A 142 -11.16 -17.97 -13.45
N GLU A 143 -12.39 -17.77 -13.91
CA GLU A 143 -13.14 -16.55 -13.65
C GLU A 143 -13.50 -16.48 -12.17
N ILE A 144 -13.07 -15.40 -11.49
CA ILE A 144 -13.50 -15.10 -10.13
C ILE A 144 -14.98 -14.71 -10.22
N PRO A 145 -15.88 -15.39 -9.49
CA PRO A 145 -17.30 -15.05 -9.49
C PRO A 145 -17.49 -13.60 -9.11
N ILE A 146 -18.21 -12.86 -9.94
CA ILE A 146 -18.60 -11.48 -9.64
C ILE A 146 -19.56 -11.56 -8.45
N VAL A 147 -19.10 -11.13 -7.27
CA VAL A 147 -19.99 -10.94 -6.13
C VAL A 147 -20.55 -9.53 -6.26
N PRO A 148 -21.83 -9.36 -6.67
CA PRO A 148 -22.43 -8.03 -6.74
C PRO A 148 -22.37 -7.40 -5.34
N LEU A 149 -22.03 -6.10 -5.29
CA LEU A 149 -22.06 -5.36 -4.04
C LEU A 149 -23.51 -5.38 -3.49
N PRO A 150 -23.67 -5.49 -2.16
CA PRO A 150 -24.98 -5.55 -1.53
C PRO A 150 -25.74 -4.24 -1.72
N GLU A 151 -27.07 -4.28 -1.73
CA GLU A 151 -27.92 -3.10 -1.99
C GLU A 151 -27.74 -1.99 -0.93
N SER A 152 -27.28 -2.33 0.28
CA SER A 152 -26.92 -1.39 1.35
C SER A 152 -25.97 -2.03 2.37
N ALA A 153 -25.18 -1.21 3.10
CA ALA A 153 -24.32 -1.72 4.16
C ALA A 153 -25.13 -2.32 5.34
N GLU A 154 -26.36 -1.88 5.57
CA GLU A 154 -27.23 -2.43 6.61
C GLU A 154 -27.80 -3.80 6.22
N ALA A 155 -28.25 -3.98 4.97
CA ALA A 155 -28.68 -5.28 4.47
C ALA A 155 -27.53 -6.30 4.54
N TYR A 156 -26.32 -5.88 4.18
CA TYR A 156 -25.12 -6.71 4.30
C TYR A 156 -24.83 -7.13 5.75
N LYS A 157 -24.94 -6.20 6.70
CA LYS A 157 -24.78 -6.52 8.13
C LYS A 157 -25.81 -7.55 8.59
N GLN A 158 -27.08 -7.40 8.20
CA GLN A 158 -28.12 -8.33 8.61
C GLN A 158 -27.96 -9.71 7.97
N GLU A 159 -27.59 -9.77 6.69
CA GLU A 159 -27.32 -11.02 5.99
C GLU A 159 -26.11 -11.74 6.59
N THR A 160 -25.03 -11.02 6.90
CA THR A 160 -23.85 -11.59 7.55
C THR A 160 -24.15 -12.09 8.96
N ILE A 161 -24.93 -11.34 9.76
CA ILE A 161 -25.39 -11.81 11.08
C ILE A 161 -26.22 -13.09 10.94
N LYS A 162 -27.13 -13.15 9.97
CA LYS A 162 -27.97 -14.33 9.71
C LYS A 162 -27.14 -15.53 9.26
N LEU A 163 -26.19 -15.33 8.36
CA LEU A 163 -25.29 -16.38 7.88
C LEU A 163 -24.37 -16.90 8.99
N LEU A 164 -23.82 -16.00 9.80
CA LEU A 164 -22.94 -16.36 10.91
C LEU A 164 -23.71 -17.08 12.02
N SER A 165 -24.91 -16.63 12.37
CA SER A 165 -25.76 -17.31 13.36
C SER A 165 -26.15 -18.71 12.90
N GLU A 166 -26.52 -18.89 11.63
CA GLU A 166 -26.80 -20.21 11.05
C GLU A 166 -25.57 -21.12 11.06
N LYS A 167 -24.40 -20.61 10.64
CA LYS A 167 -23.17 -21.42 10.55
C LYS A 167 -22.56 -21.78 11.90
N LEU A 168 -22.74 -20.92 12.90
CA LEU A 168 -22.17 -21.10 14.22
C LEU A 168 -23.16 -21.74 15.21
N GLU A 169 -24.41 -22.00 14.79
CA GLU A 169 -25.49 -22.49 15.65
C GLU A 169 -25.73 -21.60 16.89
N ILE A 170 -25.48 -20.28 16.74
CA ILE A 170 -25.65 -19.28 17.80
C ILE A 170 -26.95 -18.52 17.52
N THR A 171 -27.74 -18.25 18.55
CA THR A 171 -28.95 -17.42 18.42
C THR A 171 -28.56 -15.98 18.07
N ALA A 172 -29.10 -15.44 16.99
CA ALA A 172 -29.01 -14.01 16.69
C ALA A 172 -29.97 -13.25 17.62
N GLU A 173 -29.43 -12.66 18.69
CA GLU A 173 -30.13 -11.62 19.46
C GLU A 173 -29.69 -10.22 19.01
#